data_AF-A0AAE1P4I1-F1
#
_entry.id   AF-A0AAE1P4I1-F1
#
_cell.length_a   1.000
_cell.length_b   1.000
_cell.length_c   1.000
_cell.angle_alpha   90.00
_cell.angle_beta   90.00
_cell.angle_gamma   90.00
#
_symmetry.space_group_name_H-M   'P 1'
#
loop_
_entity.id
_entity.type
_entity.pdbx_description
1 polymer ?
#
loop_
_entity_poly.entity_id
_entity_poly.type
_entity_poly.pdbx_seq_one_letter_code
_entity_poly.pdbx_strand_id
1 'polypeptide(L)'
;MAAECTRYLEFFKHIGKLKHIKRTGWVHRNVKEPETISGHMYRMAIMAFLLDEKDNVNRDRVLKMSLVHDMAECIVGDLTPHCGVSDEEKHKRELSAMDHFKTLLGEKAGNEMYNMFLEYEEQKTAEAQLVKDLDKFDMILQAFEYETDQNRTSGNTVESQQSLPLADTTTT
;
A
#
# COMPACT_ATOMS: atom_id res chain seq x y z
N MET A 1 27.32 8.56 16.44
CA MET A 1 27.66 7.72 15.27
C MET A 1 27.38 6.24 15.51
N ALA A 2 28.15 5.49 16.31
CA ALA A 2 27.91 4.04 16.49
C ALA A 2 26.49 3.69 16.98
N ALA A 3 25.99 4.41 18.01
CA ALA A 3 24.63 4.21 18.53
C ALA A 3 23.54 4.58 17.51
N GLU A 4 23.81 5.51 16.59
CA GLU A 4 22.89 5.91 15.53
C GLU A 4 22.84 4.86 14.42
N CYS A 5 24.00 4.34 13.99
CA CYS A 5 24.10 3.23 13.06
C CYS A 5 23.33 2.00 13.56
N THR A 6 23.39 1.70 14.87
CA THR A 6 22.64 0.59 15.48
C THR A 6 21.12 0.78 15.33
N ARG A 7 20.59 1.98 15.58
CA ARG A 7 19.14 2.25 15.46
C ARG A 7 18.65 2.16 14.01
N TYR A 8 19.43 2.70 13.06
CA TYR A 8 19.09 2.55 11.63
C TYR A 8 19.14 1.10 11.19
N LEU A 9 20.12 0.31 11.66
CA LEU A 9 20.18 -1.11 11.38
C LEU A 9 18.96 -1.86 11.93
N GLU A 10 18.52 -1.51 13.14
CA GLU A 10 17.28 -2.05 13.73
C GLU A 10 16.06 -1.70 12.89
N PHE A 11 15.91 -0.43 12.51
CA PHE A 11 14.86 0.00 11.59
C PHE A 11 14.89 -0.80 10.28
N PHE A 12 16.04 -0.91 9.62
CA PHE A 12 16.15 -1.67 8.37
C PHE A 12 15.85 -3.16 8.53
N LYS A 13 16.13 -3.77 9.69
CA LYS A 13 15.72 -5.14 10.00
C LYS A 13 14.20 -5.27 10.10
N HIS A 14 13.51 -4.27 10.65
CA HIS A 14 12.05 -4.23 10.63
C HIS A 14 11.52 -4.13 9.20
N ILE A 15 11.96 -3.13 8.43
CA ILE A 15 11.55 -2.96 7.02
C ILE A 15 11.83 -4.20 6.18
N GLY A 16 12.96 -4.88 6.42
CA GLY A 16 13.32 -6.11 5.74
C GLY A 16 12.28 -7.24 5.87
N LYS A 17 11.46 -7.25 6.92
CA LYS A 17 10.40 -8.26 7.10
C LYS A 17 9.30 -8.15 6.04
N LEU A 18 9.03 -6.96 5.50
CA LEU A 18 8.01 -6.74 4.45
C LEU A 18 8.28 -7.53 3.18
N LYS A 19 9.55 -7.93 2.96
CA LYS A 19 9.97 -8.81 1.85
C LYS A 19 9.48 -10.25 1.98
N HIS A 20 8.96 -10.62 3.14
CA HIS A 20 8.61 -11.99 3.49
C HIS A 20 7.17 -12.13 3.97
N ILE A 21 6.49 -11.03 4.28
CA ILE A 21 5.09 -11.04 4.67
C ILE A 21 4.25 -11.04 3.39
N LYS A 22 3.61 -12.18 3.12
CA LYS A 22 2.64 -12.38 2.04
C LYS A 22 1.36 -11.61 2.35
N ARG A 23 0.76 -10.94 1.36
CA ARG A 23 -0.51 -10.23 1.60
C ARG A 23 -1.62 -11.21 2.00
N THR A 24 -2.21 -10.98 3.16
CA THR A 24 -3.13 -11.87 3.87
C THR A 24 -4.38 -12.16 3.05
N GLY A 25 -4.89 -11.16 2.30
CA GLY A 25 -6.04 -11.33 1.41
C GLY A 25 -5.84 -12.45 0.39
N TRP A 26 -4.67 -12.51 -0.25
CA TRP A 26 -4.33 -13.55 -1.24
C TRP A 26 -4.09 -14.91 -0.59
N VAL A 27 -3.46 -14.93 0.59
CA VAL A 27 -3.27 -16.16 1.39
C VAL A 27 -4.62 -16.79 1.72
N HIS A 28 -5.61 -16.02 2.18
CA HIS A 28 -6.94 -16.51 2.49
C HIS A 28 -7.70 -17.03 1.26
N ARG A 29 -7.42 -16.48 0.07
CA ARG A 29 -7.93 -16.98 -1.20
C ARG A 29 -7.12 -18.17 -1.76
N ASN A 30 -6.18 -18.70 -0.99
CA ASN A 30 -5.29 -19.80 -1.37
C ASN A 30 -4.49 -19.52 -2.64
N VAL A 31 -4.22 -18.26 -3.00
CA VAL A 31 -3.39 -17.90 -4.16
C VAL A 31 -2.03 -18.57 -4.03
N LYS A 32 -1.54 -19.18 -5.11
CA LYS A 32 -0.19 -19.78 -5.12
C LYS A 32 0.85 -18.67 -5.21
N GLU A 33 1.87 -18.72 -4.36
CA GLU A 33 2.93 -17.70 -4.28
C GLU A 33 2.41 -16.26 -4.33
N PRO A 34 1.59 -15.86 -3.36
CA PRO A 34 1.07 -14.50 -3.31
C PRO A 34 2.20 -13.50 -3.10
N GLU A 35 2.00 -12.30 -3.62
CA GLU A 35 2.91 -11.18 -3.48
C GLU A 35 3.14 -10.84 -2.00
N THR A 36 4.23 -10.11 -1.76
CA THR A 36 4.57 -9.60 -0.44
C THR A 36 4.15 -8.15 -0.33
N ILE A 37 3.98 -7.63 0.89
CA ILE A 37 3.65 -6.22 1.12
C ILE A 37 4.67 -5.30 0.41
N SER A 38 5.96 -5.66 0.44
CA SER A 38 6.97 -4.88 -0.27
C SER A 38 6.82 -4.89 -1.80
N GLY A 39 6.28 -5.97 -2.37
CA GLY A 39 5.98 -6.07 -3.81
C GLY A 39 4.85 -5.13 -4.22
N HIS A 40 3.78 -5.13 -3.43
CA HIS A 40 2.65 -4.21 -3.55
C HIS A 40 3.10 -2.74 -3.50
N MET A 41 3.79 -2.35 -2.42
CA MET A 41 4.29 -0.97 -2.26
C MET A 41 5.28 -0.57 -3.37
N TYR A 42 6.09 -1.51 -3.87
CA TYR A 42 6.99 -1.25 -4.99
C TYR A 42 6.22 -0.87 -6.26
N ARG A 43 5.21 -1.65 -6.66
CA ARG A 43 4.45 -1.37 -7.88
C ARG A 43 3.64 -0.08 -7.73
N MET A 44 3.07 0.21 -6.55
CA MET A 44 2.48 1.52 -6.25
C MET A 44 3.47 2.67 -6.40
N ALA A 45 4.70 2.54 -5.90
CA ALA A 45 5.71 3.59 -6.03
C ALA A 45 6.10 3.83 -7.51
N ILE A 46 6.11 2.78 -8.34
CA ILE A 46 6.27 2.92 -9.79
C ILE A 46 5.07 3.64 -10.43
N MET A 47 3.84 3.33 -10.03
CA MET A 47 2.65 4.04 -10.51
C MET A 47 2.73 5.54 -10.14
N ALA A 48 3.09 5.85 -8.90
CA ALA A 48 3.29 7.22 -8.44
C ALA A 48 4.41 7.95 -9.21
N PHE A 49 5.51 7.26 -9.53
CA PHE A 49 6.61 7.81 -10.32
C PHE A 49 6.20 8.21 -11.74
N LEU A 50 5.22 7.51 -12.32
CA LEU A 50 4.71 7.75 -13.67
C LEU A 50 3.64 8.85 -13.74
N LEU A 51 3.22 9.42 -12.60
CA LEU A 51 2.27 10.53 -12.58
C LEU A 51 2.87 11.77 -13.25
N ASP A 52 2.07 12.42 -14.09
CA ASP A 52 2.38 13.72 -14.66
C ASP A 52 2.23 14.82 -13.60
N GLU A 53 3.06 15.85 -13.66
CA GLU A 53 3.02 16.99 -12.72
C GLU A 53 1.78 17.91 -12.92
N LYS A 54 0.85 17.53 -13.80
CA LYS A 54 -0.29 18.36 -14.20
C LYS A 54 -1.47 18.32 -13.23
N ASP A 55 -1.48 17.39 -12.28
CA ASP A 55 -2.67 17.08 -11.48
C ASP A 55 -2.82 17.91 -10.18
N ASN A 56 -2.06 19.00 -10.01
CA ASN A 56 -2.01 19.78 -8.75
C ASN A 56 -1.65 18.93 -7.50
N VAL A 57 -1.08 17.75 -7.70
CA VAL A 57 -0.62 16.84 -6.65
C VAL A 57 0.90 16.81 -6.63
N ASN A 58 1.50 16.79 -5.44
CA ASN A 58 2.94 16.63 -5.32
C ASN A 58 3.35 15.17 -5.54
N ARG A 59 3.88 14.86 -6.74
CA ARG A 59 4.37 13.51 -7.09
C ARG A 59 5.35 12.92 -6.08
N ASP A 60 6.32 13.70 -5.61
CA ASP A 60 7.32 13.22 -4.64
C ASP A 60 6.65 12.83 -3.31
N ARG A 61 5.59 13.55 -2.92
CA ARG A 61 4.81 13.23 -1.72
C ARG A 61 4.04 11.93 -1.90
N VAL A 62 3.36 11.74 -3.04
CA VAL A 62 2.65 10.50 -3.39
C VAL A 62 3.61 9.31 -3.37
N LEU A 63 4.76 9.43 -4.05
CA LEU A 63 5.77 8.38 -4.12
C LEU A 63 6.27 7.99 -2.72
N LYS A 64 6.67 8.97 -1.91
CA LYS A 64 7.16 8.69 -0.55
C LYS A 64 6.07 8.09 0.34
N MET A 65 4.82 8.54 0.20
CA MET A 65 3.70 8.00 0.96
C MET A 65 3.37 6.56 0.56
N SER A 66 3.42 6.22 -0.74
CA SER A 66 3.27 4.83 -1.22
C SER A 66 4.30 3.88 -0.58
N LEU A 67 5.53 4.35 -0.32
CA LEU A 67 6.58 3.56 0.34
C LEU A 67 6.41 3.43 1.86
N VAL A 68 5.54 4.23 2.48
CA VAL A 68 5.40 4.33 3.94
C VAL A 68 4.08 3.78 4.46
N HIS A 69 3.02 3.81 3.65
CA HIS A 69 1.66 3.59 4.14
C HIS A 69 1.44 2.25 4.87
N ASP A 70 1.97 1.13 4.35
CA ASP A 70 1.90 -0.20 4.98
C ASP A 70 3.15 -0.56 5.80
N MET A 71 4.02 0.42 6.12
CA MET A 71 5.29 0.14 6.80
C MET A 71 5.09 -0.46 8.21
N ALA A 72 4.02 -0.08 8.89
CA ALA A 72 3.68 -0.60 10.22
C ALA A 72 3.44 -2.12 10.24
N GLU A 73 3.03 -2.70 9.11
CA GLU A 73 2.72 -4.12 8.98
C GLU A 73 3.95 -5.02 9.19
N CYS A 74 5.16 -4.48 9.11
CA CYS A 74 6.37 -5.23 9.46
C CYS A 74 6.49 -5.57 10.96
N ILE A 75 5.67 -4.92 11.80
CA ILE A 75 5.49 -5.22 13.22
C ILE A 75 4.11 -5.83 13.46
N VAL A 76 3.06 -5.24 12.89
CA VAL A 76 1.66 -5.59 13.18
C VAL A 76 1.16 -6.81 12.39
N GLY A 77 1.75 -7.07 11.23
CA GLY A 77 1.21 -7.98 10.20
C GLY A 77 0.17 -7.30 9.32
N ASP A 78 -0.08 -7.87 8.14
CA ASP A 78 -1.16 -7.45 7.22
C ASP A 78 -2.52 -7.91 7.79
N LEU A 79 -3.16 -6.99 8.53
CA LEU A 79 -4.45 -7.24 9.19
C LEU A 79 -5.60 -6.92 8.23
N THR A 80 -6.38 -7.95 7.89
CA THR A 80 -7.58 -7.82 7.06
C THR A 80 -8.86 -7.81 7.91
N PRO A 81 -10.02 -7.43 7.35
CA PRO A 81 -11.31 -7.51 8.06
C PRO A 81 -11.67 -8.90 8.60
N HIS A 82 -11.04 -9.96 8.07
CA HIS A 82 -11.27 -11.35 8.50
C HIS A 82 -10.41 -11.76 9.70
N CYS A 83 -9.49 -10.91 10.16
CA CYS A 83 -8.59 -11.19 11.29
C CYS A 83 -9.24 -10.94 12.67
N GLY A 84 -10.46 -10.40 12.72
CA GLY A 84 -11.18 -10.16 13.99
C GLY A 84 -10.60 -9.03 14.85
N VAL A 85 -9.78 -8.16 14.26
CA VAL A 85 -9.27 -6.94 14.89
C VAL A 85 -10.13 -5.77 14.43
N SER A 86 -10.60 -4.92 15.35
CA SER A 86 -11.35 -3.72 14.99
C SER A 86 -10.44 -2.69 14.33
N ASP A 87 -11.02 -1.81 13.50
CA ASP A 87 -10.28 -0.72 12.86
C ASP A 87 -9.56 0.18 13.88
N GLU A 88 -10.19 0.45 15.03
CA GLU A 88 -9.59 1.23 16.11
C GLU A 88 -8.34 0.56 16.69
N GLU A 89 -8.41 -0.75 16.95
CA GLU A 89 -7.27 -1.49 17.51
C GLU A 89 -6.17 -1.70 16.47
N LYS A 90 -6.53 -1.91 15.19
CA LYS A 90 -5.57 -1.93 14.06
C LYS A 90 -4.82 -0.61 14.01
N HIS A 91 -5.56 0.51 13.94
CA HIS A 91 -4.98 1.85 13.86
C HIS A 91 -4.08 2.15 15.06
N LYS A 92 -4.49 1.79 16.28
CA LYS A 92 -3.66 1.94 17.48
C LYS A 92 -2.34 1.16 17.42
N ARG A 93 -2.37 -0.09 16.93
CA ARG A 93 -1.16 -0.91 16.77
C ARG A 93 -0.22 -0.32 15.74
N GLU A 94 -0.77 0.14 14.62
CA GLU A 94 0.00 0.73 13.54
C GLU A 94 0.64 2.06 13.98
N LEU A 95 -0.11 2.92 14.67
CA LEU A 95 0.43 4.12 15.30
C LEU A 95 1.58 3.81 16.26
N SER A 96 1.43 2.80 17.11
CA SER A 96 2.50 2.40 18.03
C SER A 96 3.74 1.90 17.31
N ALA A 97 3.59 1.20 16.18
CA ALA A 97 4.70 0.76 15.34
C ALA A 97 5.42 1.97 14.69
N MET A 98 4.66 2.93 14.19
CA MET A 98 5.21 4.15 13.57
C MET A 98 5.89 5.06 14.57
N ASP A 99 5.37 5.19 15.79
CA ASP A 99 6.03 5.94 16.87
C ASP A 99 7.36 5.28 17.26
N HIS A 100 7.40 3.95 17.32
CA HIS A 100 8.65 3.22 17.51
C HIS A 100 9.68 3.55 16.41
N PHE A 101 9.29 3.56 15.13
CA PHE A 101 10.22 3.96 14.05
C PHE A 101 10.69 5.40 14.15
N LYS A 102 9.81 6.32 14.57
CA LYS A 102 10.18 7.70 14.85
C LYS A 102 11.28 7.79 15.92
N THR A 103 11.24 6.96 16.96
CA THR A 103 12.32 6.91 17.96
C THR A 103 13.65 6.38 17.39
N LEU A 104 13.61 5.41 16.48
CA LEU A 104 14.81 4.83 15.86
C LEU A 104 15.49 5.82 14.90
N LEU A 105 14.69 6.49 14.05
CA LEU A 105 15.16 7.36 12.98
C LEU A 105 15.53 8.78 13.42
N GLY A 106 15.06 9.21 14.60
CA GLY A 106 15.27 10.55 15.14
C GLY A 106 14.33 11.59 14.53
N GLU A 107 14.43 12.84 14.99
CA GLU A 107 13.40 13.86 14.73
C GLU A 107 13.14 14.14 13.25
N LYS A 108 14.17 14.26 12.41
CA LYS A 108 13.96 14.67 11.01
C LYS A 108 13.26 13.59 10.19
N ALA A 109 13.93 12.44 10.01
CA ALA A 109 13.41 11.35 9.19
C ALA A 109 12.20 10.65 9.85
N GLY A 110 12.24 10.48 11.17
CA GLY A 110 11.16 9.88 11.93
C GLY A 110 9.87 10.68 11.88
N ASN A 111 9.92 12.02 12.04
CA ASN A 111 8.72 12.85 11.92
C ASN A 111 8.19 12.91 10.48
N GLU A 112 9.05 12.99 9.47
CA GLU A 112 8.60 12.99 8.07
C GLU A 112 7.78 11.74 7.75
N MET A 113 8.30 10.57 8.14
CA MET A 113 7.66 9.27 7.92
C MET A 113 6.39 9.09 8.76
N TYR A 114 6.43 9.46 10.04
CA TYR A 114 5.25 9.41 10.92
C TYR A 114 4.12 10.31 10.40
N ASN A 115 4.44 11.53 9.97
CA ASN A 115 3.45 12.46 9.45
C ASN A 115 2.91 12.01 8.08
N MET A 116 3.70 11.33 7.25
CA MET A 116 3.18 10.70 6.01
C MET A 116 2.17 9.61 6.31
N PHE A 117 2.47 8.75 7.27
CA PHE A 117 1.55 7.70 7.69
C PHE A 117 0.24 8.29 8.21
N LEU A 118 0.30 9.31 9.08
CA LEU A 118 -0.89 10.00 9.55
C LEU A 118 -1.68 10.65 8.42
N GLU A 119 -1.01 11.33 7.49
CA GLU A 119 -1.67 11.95 6.34
C GLU A 119 -2.41 10.92 5.49
N TYR A 120 -1.79 9.76 5.25
CA TYR A 120 -2.44 8.64 4.57
C TYR A 120 -3.65 8.14 5.37
N GLU A 121 -3.53 7.89 6.66
CA GLU A 121 -4.65 7.41 7.48
C GLU A 121 -5.82 8.40 7.54
N GLU A 122 -5.54 9.70 7.56
CA GLU A 122 -6.58 10.74 7.64
C GLU A 122 -7.33 10.98 6.33
N GLN A 123 -6.74 10.66 5.17
CA GLN A 123 -7.37 10.79 3.84
C GLN A 123 -7.94 12.19 3.53
N LYS A 124 -7.34 13.26 4.08
CA LYS A 124 -7.79 14.66 3.89
C LYS A 124 -7.12 15.40 2.73
N THR A 125 -5.96 14.94 2.28
CA THR A 125 -5.19 15.58 1.19
C THR A 125 -5.43 14.86 -0.14
N ALA A 126 -5.23 15.57 -1.25
CA ALA A 126 -5.33 15.00 -2.59
C ALA A 126 -4.28 13.89 -2.79
N GLU A 127 -3.08 14.09 -2.25
CA GLU A 127 -2.00 13.10 -2.22
C GLU A 127 -2.44 11.81 -1.52
N ALA A 128 -3.00 11.89 -0.31
CA ALA A 128 -3.42 10.72 0.46
C ALA A 128 -4.54 9.95 -0.24
N GLN A 129 -5.51 10.67 -0.80
CA GLN A 129 -6.61 10.09 -1.57
C GLN A 129 -6.09 9.39 -2.83
N LEU A 130 -5.16 10.02 -3.55
CA LEU A 130 -4.54 9.42 -4.72
C LEU A 130 -3.75 8.16 -4.37
N VAL A 131 -2.97 8.16 -3.29
CA VAL A 131 -2.27 6.95 -2.82
C VAL A 131 -3.27 5.85 -2.47
N LYS A 132 -4.43 6.19 -1.90
CA LYS A 132 -5.47 5.20 -1.61
C LYS A 132 -6.11 4.61 -2.86
N ASP A 133 -6.25 5.41 -3.92
CA ASP A 133 -6.71 4.94 -5.20
C ASP A 133 -5.66 4.06 -5.90
N LEU A 134 -4.38 4.40 -5.79
CA LEU A 134 -3.28 3.54 -6.26
C LEU A 134 -3.22 2.20 -5.50
N ASP A 135 -3.43 2.19 -4.19
CA ASP A 135 -3.51 0.96 -3.35
C ASP A 135 -4.60 0.02 -3.88
N LYS A 136 -5.82 0.55 -4.08
CA LYS A 136 -6.94 -0.21 -4.64
C LYS A 136 -6.67 -0.67 -6.07
N PHE A 137 -6.11 0.20 -6.91
CA PHE A 137 -5.83 -0.11 -8.31
C PHE A 137 -4.81 -1.25 -8.42
N ASP A 138 -3.72 -1.19 -7.65
CA ASP A 138 -2.71 -2.24 -7.57
C ASP A 138 -3.33 -3.57 -7.12
N MET A 139 -4.17 -3.55 -6.08
CA MET A 139 -4.88 -4.73 -5.59
C MET A 139 -5.79 -5.35 -6.67
N ILE A 140 -6.56 -4.55 -7.41
CA ILE A 140 -7.46 -5.03 -8.47
C ILE A 140 -6.66 -5.60 -9.64
N LEU A 141 -5.60 -4.91 -10.06
CA LEU A 141 -4.72 -5.39 -11.11
C LEU A 141 -4.07 -6.72 -10.72
N GLN A 142 -3.61 -6.84 -9.47
CA GLN A 142 -3.04 -8.08 -8.95
C GLN A 142 -4.05 -9.22 -8.93
N ALA A 143 -5.32 -8.94 -8.59
CA ALA A 143 -6.39 -9.93 -8.65
C ALA A 143 -6.54 -10.48 -10.07
N PHE A 144 -6.60 -9.59 -11.07
CA PHE A 144 -6.73 -9.96 -12.47
C PHE A 144 -5.55 -10.81 -12.97
N GLU A 145 -4.32 -10.46 -12.59
CA GLU A 145 -3.12 -11.25 -12.89
C GLU A 145 -3.22 -12.66 -12.28
N TYR A 146 -3.64 -12.78 -11.01
CA TYR A 146 -3.80 -14.11 -10.39
C TYR A 146 -4.93 -14.94 -10.98
N GLU A 147 -6.03 -14.32 -11.42
CA GLU A 147 -7.11 -15.00 -12.12
C GLU A 147 -6.64 -15.57 -13.45
N THR A 148 -5.89 -14.75 -14.21
CA THR A 148 -5.36 -15.10 -15.53
C THR A 148 -4.27 -16.17 -15.44
N ASP A 149 -3.25 -15.95 -14.60
CA ASP A 149 -2.06 -16.82 -14.55
C ASP A 149 -2.34 -18.16 -13.86
N GLN A 150 -3.29 -18.21 -12.93
CA GLN A 150 -3.59 -19.42 -12.17
C GLN A 150 -4.85 -20.14 -12.65
N ASN A 151 -5.44 -19.73 -13.78
CA ASN A 151 -6.71 -20.23 -14.30
C ASN A 151 -7.82 -20.23 -13.22
N ARG A 152 -7.81 -19.22 -12.35
CA ARG A 152 -8.83 -19.05 -11.31
C ARG A 152 -9.94 -18.23 -11.91
N THR A 153 -10.92 -18.87 -12.53
CA THR A 153 -12.15 -18.20 -12.93
C THR A 153 -12.95 -17.83 -11.68
N SER A 154 -12.78 -16.61 -11.20
CA SER A 154 -13.81 -15.96 -10.40
C SER A 154 -15.01 -15.75 -11.32
N GLY A 155 -16.20 -16.22 -10.94
CA GLY A 155 -17.44 -16.08 -11.73
C GLY A 155 -17.94 -14.65 -11.96
N ASN A 156 -17.09 -13.64 -11.77
CA ASN A 156 -17.30 -12.22 -12.04
C ASN A 156 -16.05 -11.67 -12.75
N THR A 157 -15.80 -12.09 -13.99
CA THR A 157 -14.69 -11.53 -14.77
C THR A 157 -14.95 -10.06 -15.14
N VAL A 158 -13.88 -9.27 -15.18
CA VAL A 158 -13.85 -7.88 -15.69
C VAL A 158 -14.36 -7.79 -17.14
N GLU A 159 -14.31 -8.88 -17.90
CA GLU A 159 -14.94 -9.02 -19.22
C GLU A 159 -16.46 -8.73 -19.20
N SER A 160 -17.16 -8.98 -18.08
CA SER A 160 -18.58 -8.65 -17.95
C SER A 160 -18.88 -7.14 -17.88
N GLN A 161 -17.86 -6.30 -17.69
CA GLN A 161 -17.99 -4.83 -17.66
C GLN A 161 -17.50 -4.14 -18.93
N GLN A 162 -16.85 -4.86 -19.86
CA GLN A 162 -16.38 -4.32 -21.13
C GLN A 162 -17.47 -4.27 -22.22
N SER A 163 -18.68 -4.78 -21.96
CA SER A 163 -19.81 -4.72 -22.90
C SER A 163 -20.75 -3.53 -22.66
N LEU A 164 -20.21 -2.34 -22.39
CA LEU A 164 -20.98 -1.10 -22.54
C LEU A 164 -20.81 -0.63 -23.99
N PRO A 165 -21.90 -0.57 -24.80
CA PRO A 165 -21.80 -0.07 -26.16
C PRO A 165 -21.30 1.38 -26.11
N LEU A 166 -20.26 1.67 -26.89
CA LEU A 166 -19.89 3.04 -27.23
C LEU A 166 -21.15 3.72 -27.76
N ALA A 167 -21.63 4.74 -27.05
CA ALA A 167 -22.75 5.54 -27.51
C ALA A 167 -22.36 6.16 -28.85
N ASP A 168 -23.11 5.79 -29.87
CA ASP A 168 -22.96 6.20 -31.25
C ASP A 168 -23.28 7.70 -31.35
N THR A 169 -22.27 8.56 -31.20
CA THR A 169 -22.43 10.01 -31.41
C THR A 169 -22.30 10.33 -32.89
N THR A 170 -23.27 9.86 -33.67
CA THR A 170 -23.56 10.41 -35.00
C THR A 170 -25.06 10.54 -35.16
N THR A 171 -25.62 11.68 -34.75
CA THR A 171 -26.77 12.26 -35.46
C THR A 171 -26.85 13.78 -35.20
N THR A 172 -26.68 14.52 -36.30
CA THR A 172 -27.18 15.88 -36.65
C THR A 172 -26.86 17.06 -35.75
#